data_AF-A0A090LDD6-F1
#
_entry.id   AF-A0A090LDD6-F1
#
_cell.length_a   1.000
_cell.length_b   1.000
_cell.length_c   1.000
_cell.angle_alpha   90.00
_cell.angle_beta   90.00
_cell.angle_gamma   90.00
#
_symmetry.space_group_name_H-M   'P 1'
#
loop_
_entity.id
_entity.type
_entity.pdbx_description
1 polymer ?
#
loop_
_entity_poly.entity_id
_entity_poly.type
_entity_poly.pdbx_seq_one_letter_code
_entity_poly.pdbx_strand_id
1 'polypeptide(L)'
;MNHNNYSMVPNFSARCIKFPSAIKSLKFSHEGDQLAIGEQNGNVNIITCDSLNSLQERIIVDSSLTPTTTFKAHDQEIDYLTSIEITPGVENIEWLRRCNESRLFLTSNKKAVKLWRVKESNKCIASGKYNLCRDTKSQLFKDKLNLPKIVTSMPLNRIYKKKNYKRLQHYGINSISVNTDQKTFLVSDDLRINLWDFEIEDDCLNLVDYKPKLKMNNDFSCLICMKSHTTKSFVFGYALSNGEIRLADMRDRRNCDISAKVFSKIQPDTLYRQSIASHFDWACGISFSNNGRYLLSRDIHTLKVWDICNEREPLALYYVDENLATLLHRLKDVECLVDRLSCAWSGDDSHIITGSFGSSFKTINCSTGEENLIKADCNTGSGIVDYFSERREFGGEQDLQCMEWVCAENDLECYKVGAIDCNKKRDIIATAAKENLIFYTNECNNDMDYSYTTAFGSEVEIVEKFSEQINEESNIDNIDSLISVLNSSNISIRDSISTL
;
A
#
# COMPACT_ATOMS: atom_id res chain seq x y z
N MET A 1 -28.29 -33.48 -8.56
CA MET A 1 -27.28 -33.45 -9.64
C MET A 1 -27.21 -32.03 -10.17
N ASN A 2 -26.18 -31.32 -9.76
CA ASN A 2 -25.47 -30.24 -10.47
C ASN A 2 -24.40 -29.77 -9.48
N HIS A 3 -23.38 -30.62 -9.33
CA HIS A 3 -22.12 -30.21 -8.73
C HIS A 3 -21.48 -29.24 -9.71
N ASN A 4 -21.62 -27.95 -9.46
CA ASN A 4 -20.74 -26.96 -10.08
C ASN A 4 -19.34 -27.24 -9.53
N ASN A 5 -18.52 -27.88 -10.35
CA ASN A 5 -17.10 -28.07 -10.10
C ASN A 5 -16.44 -26.70 -10.08
N TYR A 6 -16.38 -26.09 -8.91
CA TYR A 6 -15.46 -25.01 -8.62
C TYR A 6 -14.05 -25.61 -8.71
N SER A 7 -13.35 -25.34 -9.80
CA SER A 7 -11.92 -25.62 -9.91
C SER A 7 -11.19 -24.62 -9.01
N MET A 8 -11.10 -24.93 -7.72
CA MET A 8 -10.12 -24.30 -6.83
C MET A 8 -8.70 -24.75 -7.24
N VAL A 9 -7.71 -23.89 -6.95
CA VAL A 9 -6.23 -24.00 -7.10
C VAL A 9 -5.68 -23.11 -8.24
N PRO A 10 -4.69 -22.22 -7.98
CA PRO A 10 -3.59 -22.33 -7.01
C PRO A 10 -3.91 -21.78 -5.62
N ASN A 11 -3.49 -22.52 -4.59
CA ASN A 11 -3.54 -22.13 -3.19
C ASN A 11 -2.53 -21.01 -2.94
N PHE A 12 -2.96 -19.74 -2.91
CA PHE A 12 -2.08 -18.69 -2.39
C PHE A 12 -2.01 -18.79 -0.87
N SER A 13 -0.81 -18.70 -0.32
CA SER A 13 -0.64 -18.52 1.11
C SER A 13 -0.78 -17.02 1.40
N ALA A 14 -1.74 -16.67 2.26
CA ALA A 14 -1.94 -15.30 2.73
C ALA A 14 -1.39 -15.14 4.14
N ARG A 15 -0.62 -14.08 4.39
CA ARG A 15 -0.07 -13.73 5.72
C ARG A 15 -0.51 -12.33 6.09
N CYS A 16 -1.04 -12.14 7.29
CA CYS A 16 -1.51 -10.84 7.77
C CYS A 16 -0.63 -10.32 8.90
N ILE A 17 -0.22 -9.05 8.81
CA ILE A 17 0.52 -8.32 9.86
C ILE A 17 -0.31 -7.11 10.25
N LYS A 18 -0.59 -6.96 11.55
CA LYS A 18 -1.33 -5.80 12.07
C LYS A 18 -0.39 -4.70 12.54
N PHE A 19 -0.64 -3.48 12.09
CA PHE A 19 0.07 -2.27 12.49
C PHE A 19 -0.75 -1.42 13.46
N PRO A 20 -0.11 -0.55 14.26
CA PRO A 20 -0.81 0.28 15.25
C PRO A 20 -1.61 1.43 14.63
N SER A 21 -1.42 1.72 13.35
CA SER A 21 -2.14 2.76 12.62
C SER A 21 -2.42 2.33 11.19
N ALA A 22 -3.42 2.96 10.56
CA ALA A 22 -3.79 2.67 9.19
C ALA A 22 -2.62 2.92 8.22
N ILE A 23 -2.44 1.99 7.29
CA ILE A 23 -1.40 2.04 6.26
C ILE A 23 -1.90 2.92 5.11
N LYS A 24 -1.10 3.93 4.75
CA LYS A 24 -1.39 4.87 3.67
C LYS A 24 -0.63 4.56 2.39
N SER A 25 0.60 4.07 2.50
CA SER A 25 1.45 3.78 1.34
C SER A 25 2.25 2.49 1.52
N LEU A 26 2.41 1.77 0.40
CA LEU A 26 3.21 0.54 0.31
C LEU A 26 4.09 0.61 -0.93
N LYS A 27 5.37 0.27 -0.78
CA LYS A 27 6.28 0.19 -1.93
C LYS A 27 7.39 -0.84 -1.75
N PHE A 28 7.48 -1.78 -2.69
CA PHE A 28 8.62 -2.68 -2.79
C PHE A 28 9.85 -1.95 -3.33
N SER A 29 11.02 -2.37 -2.85
CA SER A 29 12.29 -1.95 -3.43
C SER A 29 12.40 -2.44 -4.89
N HIS A 30 13.19 -1.75 -5.72
CA HIS A 30 13.43 -2.20 -7.10
C HIS A 30 14.06 -3.60 -7.18
N GLU A 31 14.78 -4.01 -6.13
CA GLU A 31 15.39 -5.32 -6.05
C GLU A 31 14.43 -6.41 -5.56
N GLY A 32 13.28 -6.03 -4.99
CA GLY A 32 12.31 -6.98 -4.43
C GLY A 32 12.76 -7.62 -3.11
N ASP A 33 13.76 -7.03 -2.43
CA ASP A 33 14.33 -7.55 -1.18
C ASP A 33 13.70 -6.93 0.07
N GLN A 34 13.12 -5.74 -0.05
CA GLN A 34 12.55 -4.98 1.05
C GLN A 34 11.20 -4.38 0.66
N LEU A 35 10.29 -4.31 1.62
CA LEU A 35 9.03 -3.58 1.53
C LEU A 35 9.07 -2.41 2.51
N ALA A 36 8.78 -1.21 2.04
CA ALA A 36 8.51 -0.05 2.90
C ALA A 36 7.01 0.18 3.04
N ILE A 37 6.59 0.45 4.27
CA ILE A 37 5.20 0.65 4.69
C ILE A 37 5.11 2.00 5.38
N GLY A 38 4.21 2.87 4.92
CA GLY A 38 3.95 4.17 5.49
C GLY A 38 2.63 4.19 6.26
N GLU A 39 2.69 4.53 7.54
CA GLU A 39 1.52 4.65 8.42
C GLU A 39 0.96 6.08 8.45
N GLN A 40 -0.32 6.20 8.82
CA GLN A 40 -1.00 7.49 9.00
C GLN A 40 -0.44 8.32 10.17
N ASN A 41 0.19 7.67 11.16
CA ASN A 41 0.86 8.34 12.29
C ASN A 41 2.25 8.94 11.93
N GLY A 42 2.74 8.73 10.70
CA GLY A 42 4.04 9.22 10.23
C GLY A 42 5.21 8.25 10.41
N ASN A 43 4.97 7.04 10.91
CA ASN A 43 5.97 5.98 10.98
C ASN A 43 6.17 5.32 9.62
N VAL A 44 7.41 4.89 9.40
CA VAL A 44 7.78 4.04 8.27
C VAL A 44 8.38 2.76 8.80
N ASN A 45 7.84 1.63 8.35
CA ASN A 45 8.33 0.29 8.66
C ASN A 45 8.98 -0.30 7.42
N ILE A 46 10.20 -0.82 7.57
CA ILE A 46 10.88 -1.55 6.49
C ILE A 46 11.01 -3.01 6.90
N ILE A 47 10.49 -3.90 6.05
CA ILE A 47 10.51 -5.35 6.22
C ILE A 47 11.38 -5.96 5.14
N THR A 48 12.24 -6.92 5.52
CA THR A 48 13.03 -7.70 4.56
C THR A 48 12.22 -8.91 4.12
N CYS A 49 12.14 -9.16 2.81
CA CYS A 49 11.36 -10.29 2.26
C CYS A 49 11.86 -11.65 2.74
N ASP A 50 13.15 -11.80 3.03
CA ASP A 50 13.70 -13.06 3.55
C ASP A 50 13.22 -13.35 4.99
N SER A 51 12.97 -12.29 5.79
CA SER A 51 12.34 -12.42 7.12
C SER A 51 10.86 -12.78 7.04
N LEU A 52 10.19 -12.46 5.92
CA LEU A 52 8.80 -12.85 5.69
C LEU A 52 8.68 -14.34 5.36
N ASN A 53 9.68 -14.91 4.66
CA ASN A 53 9.71 -16.35 4.34
C ASN A 53 10.06 -17.23 5.54
N SER A 54 10.78 -16.71 6.53
CA SER A 54 11.07 -17.45 7.77
C SER A 54 9.89 -17.58 8.73
N LEU A 55 8.82 -16.80 8.52
CA LEU A 55 7.57 -16.94 9.27
C LEU A 55 6.77 -18.10 8.66
N GLN A 56 7.15 -19.34 9.01
CA GLN A 56 6.52 -20.56 8.51
C GLN A 56 5.13 -20.84 9.13
N GLU A 57 4.75 -20.14 10.20
CA GLU A 57 3.48 -20.38 10.88
C GLU A 57 2.42 -19.34 10.48
N ARG A 58 1.27 -19.85 10.01
CA ARG A 58 0.07 -19.10 9.63
C ARG A 58 -0.56 -18.45 10.86
N ILE A 59 -0.08 -17.29 11.29
CA ILE A 59 -0.68 -16.55 12.40
C ILE A 59 -0.59 -15.05 12.09
N ILE A 60 -1.61 -14.28 12.51
CA ILE A 60 -1.54 -12.82 12.58
C ILE A 60 -0.33 -12.46 13.42
N VAL A 61 0.74 -11.96 12.79
CA VAL A 61 1.95 -11.57 13.53
C VAL A 61 1.83 -10.09 13.84
N ASP A 62 1.89 -9.71 15.12
CA ASP A 62 2.01 -8.30 15.48
C ASP A 62 3.29 -7.73 14.86
N SER A 63 3.22 -6.48 14.40
CA SER A 63 4.40 -5.77 13.85
C SER A 63 5.64 -5.82 14.76
N SER A 64 5.44 -5.94 16.08
CA SER A 64 6.48 -6.08 17.12
C SER A 64 7.26 -7.41 17.08
N LEU A 65 6.67 -8.47 16.54
CA LEU A 65 7.23 -9.83 16.47
C LEU A 65 7.98 -10.08 15.16
N THR A 66 7.70 -9.29 14.13
CA THR A 66 8.48 -9.32 12.88
C THR A 66 9.74 -8.45 13.00
N PRO A 67 10.90 -8.85 12.45
CA PRO A 67 12.11 -8.02 12.43
C PRO A 67 11.92 -6.85 11.45
N THR A 68 11.06 -5.91 11.83
CA THR A 68 10.79 -4.65 11.15
C THR A 68 11.76 -3.60 11.66
N THR A 69 12.19 -2.72 10.76
CA THR A 69 12.89 -1.49 11.16
C THR A 69 11.92 -0.34 11.09
N THR A 70 11.45 0.07 12.26
CA THR A 70 10.50 1.17 12.43
C THR A 70 11.23 2.45 12.78
N PHE A 71 10.87 3.54 12.12
CA PHE A 71 11.31 4.88 12.49
C PHE A 71 10.25 5.91 12.14
N LYS A 72 10.25 7.04 12.86
CA LYS A 72 9.34 8.15 12.59
C LYS A 72 9.88 9.02 11.47
N ALA A 73 9.20 9.03 10.32
CA ALA A 73 9.63 9.80 9.15
C ALA A 73 9.08 11.23 9.17
N HIS A 74 7.83 11.38 9.58
CA HIS A 74 7.13 12.66 9.61
C HIS A 74 6.51 12.92 10.98
N ASP A 75 6.60 14.17 11.42
CA ASP A 75 6.00 14.66 12.65
C ASP A 75 4.81 15.55 12.31
N GLN A 76 3.88 15.68 13.26
CA GLN A 76 2.82 16.66 13.14
C GLN A 76 3.44 18.05 13.29
N GLU A 77 3.19 18.90 12.31
CA GLU A 77 3.72 20.26 12.27
C GLU A 77 2.58 21.23 11.99
N ILE A 78 2.76 22.50 12.33
CA ILE A 78 1.80 23.57 12.03
C ILE A 78 2.50 24.60 11.17
N ASP A 79 1.89 24.97 10.04
CA ASP A 79 2.32 26.13 9.28
C ASP A 79 1.70 27.38 9.91
N TYR A 80 2.51 28.15 10.65
CA TYR A 80 2.07 29.35 11.35
C TYR A 80 1.60 30.47 10.41
N LEU A 81 2.06 30.49 9.16
CA LEU A 81 1.71 31.56 8.22
C LEU A 81 0.32 31.33 7.62
N THR A 82 -0.01 30.07 7.35
CA THR A 82 -1.33 29.70 6.81
C THR A 82 -2.30 29.20 7.87
N SER A 83 -1.83 29.00 9.12
CA SER A 83 -2.56 28.35 10.21
C SER A 83 -3.12 26.98 9.83
N ILE A 84 -2.37 26.21 9.03
CA ILE A 84 -2.77 24.88 8.56
C ILE A 84 -1.94 23.83 9.29
N GLU A 85 -2.61 22.84 9.88
CA GLU A 85 -1.95 21.66 10.43
C GLU A 85 -1.48 20.73 9.32
N ILE A 86 -0.23 20.28 9.42
CA ILE A 86 0.40 19.34 8.52
C ILE A 86 0.33 17.97 9.17
N THR A 87 -0.45 17.09 8.56
CA THR A 87 -0.61 15.71 9.04
C THR A 87 0.70 14.93 8.91
N PRO A 88 1.03 14.07 9.89
CA PRO A 88 2.23 13.25 9.84
C PRO A 88 2.14 12.09 8.83
N GLY A 89 0.95 11.74 8.35
CA GLY A 89 0.74 10.58 7.47
C GLY A 89 1.66 10.51 6.26
N VAL A 90 2.22 9.33 6.02
CA VAL A 90 3.13 9.06 4.89
C VAL A 90 2.33 8.68 3.65
N GLU A 91 2.09 9.67 2.80
CA GLU A 91 1.23 9.55 1.61
C GLU A 91 1.92 8.84 0.44
N ASN A 92 3.23 9.04 0.27
CA ASN A 92 3.98 8.35 -0.78
C ASN A 92 5.36 7.89 -0.30
N ILE A 93 5.79 6.76 -0.84
CA ILE A 93 7.12 6.17 -0.66
C ILE A 93 7.62 5.77 -2.04
N GLU A 94 8.84 6.16 -2.39
CA GLU A 94 9.47 5.75 -3.65
C GLU A 94 10.95 5.42 -3.42
N TRP A 95 11.34 4.20 -3.79
CA TRP A 95 12.71 3.74 -3.68
C TRP A 95 13.58 4.25 -4.83
N LEU A 96 14.83 4.58 -4.52
CA LEU A 96 15.87 4.76 -5.53
C LEU A 96 16.49 3.40 -5.86
N ARG A 97 17.06 3.27 -7.06
CA ARG A 97 17.85 2.10 -7.43
C ARG A 97 19.10 2.02 -6.57
N ARG A 98 19.47 0.80 -6.19
CA ARG A 98 20.61 0.56 -5.31
C ARG A 98 21.92 0.81 -6.08
N CYS A 99 22.67 1.84 -5.69
CA CYS A 99 24.00 2.11 -6.24
C CYS A 99 25.14 1.60 -5.34
N ASN A 100 24.89 1.40 -4.05
CA ASN A 100 25.90 0.97 -3.08
C ASN A 100 25.27 0.06 -2.01
N GLU A 101 26.03 -0.28 -0.97
CA GLU A 101 25.52 -1.08 0.15
C GLU A 101 24.29 -0.46 0.81
N SER A 102 24.20 0.88 0.83
CA SER A 102 23.07 1.60 1.39
C SER A 102 21.92 1.76 0.41
N ARG A 103 20.71 1.74 0.94
CA ARG A 103 19.50 1.98 0.18
C ARG A 103 19.02 3.40 0.46
N LEU A 104 18.46 4.03 -0.57
CA LEU A 104 17.90 5.37 -0.50
C LEU A 104 16.43 5.28 -0.91
N PHE A 105 15.57 6.02 -0.22
CA PHE A 105 14.18 6.18 -0.63
C PHE A 105 13.65 7.54 -0.18
N LEU A 106 12.63 7.99 -0.87
CA LEU A 106 11.89 9.19 -0.56
C LEU A 106 10.64 8.84 0.24
N THR A 107 10.30 9.70 1.19
CA THR A 107 8.98 9.73 1.82
C THR A 107 8.38 11.09 1.63
N SER A 108 7.07 11.16 1.46
CA SER A 108 6.32 12.40 1.47
C SER A 108 5.14 12.33 2.43
N ASN A 109 4.87 13.47 3.06
CA ASN A 109 3.53 13.78 3.56
C ASN A 109 2.91 14.84 2.63
N LYS A 110 1.78 15.43 3.01
CA LYS A 110 1.09 16.44 2.19
C LYS A 110 1.89 17.72 1.91
N LYS A 111 3.03 17.97 2.58
CA LYS A 111 3.77 19.25 2.44
C LYS A 111 5.29 19.13 2.37
N ALA A 112 5.88 18.01 2.77
CA ALA A 112 7.31 17.83 2.91
C ALA A 112 7.74 16.51 2.28
N VAL A 113 8.88 16.55 1.59
CA VAL A 113 9.57 15.38 1.05
C VAL A 113 10.90 15.21 1.77
N LYS A 114 11.19 14.00 2.23
CA LYS A 114 12.44 13.65 2.92
C LYS A 114 13.15 12.51 2.20
N LEU A 115 14.48 12.60 2.13
CA LEU A 115 15.33 11.53 1.61
C LEU A 115 15.97 10.79 2.76
N TRP A 116 15.76 9.47 2.80
CA TRP A 116 16.27 8.59 3.84
C TRP A 116 17.37 7.70 3.31
N ARG A 117 18.33 7.38 4.20
CA ARG A 117 19.39 6.41 3.91
C ARG A 117 19.34 5.29 4.93
N VAL A 118 19.22 4.07 4.41
CA VAL A 118 19.26 2.83 5.20
C VAL A 118 20.57 2.14 4.90
N LYS A 119 21.33 1.86 5.95
CA LYS A 119 22.56 1.10 5.84
C LYS A 119 22.58 0.04 6.94
N GLU A 120 22.72 -1.21 6.53
CA GLU A 120 23.07 -2.28 7.45
C GLU A 120 24.52 -2.11 7.87
N SER A 121 24.75 -2.04 9.19
CA SER A 121 26.07 -1.86 9.77
C SER A 121 26.27 -2.87 10.89
N ASN A 122 27.25 -3.74 10.69
CA ASN A 122 27.76 -4.66 11.70
C ASN A 122 29.01 -4.10 12.42
N LYS A 123 29.31 -2.81 12.26
CA LYS A 123 30.49 -2.17 12.86
C LYS A 123 30.09 -1.36 14.09
N CYS A 124 30.64 -1.71 15.26
CA CYS A 124 30.51 -0.95 16.50
C CYS A 124 31.89 -0.53 17.02
N ILE A 125 31.92 0.44 17.93
CA ILE A 125 33.15 0.81 18.64
C ILE A 125 33.26 -0.14 19.84
N ALA A 126 34.44 -0.74 20.05
CA ALA A 126 34.69 -1.61 21.19
C ALA A 126 34.33 -0.91 22.52
N SER A 127 33.41 -1.48 23.29
CA SER A 127 33.04 -0.98 24.60
C SER A 127 34.21 -1.12 25.60
N GLY A 128 34.31 -0.20 26.56
CA GLY A 128 35.26 -0.30 27.68
C GLY A 128 36.70 0.17 27.43
N LYS A 129 37.04 0.64 26.23
CA LYS A 129 38.38 1.20 25.91
C LYS A 129 38.36 2.70 25.64
N TYR A 130 37.41 3.42 26.23
CA TYR A 130 37.35 4.87 26.13
C TYR A 130 38.37 5.51 27.07
N ASN A 131 38.98 6.62 26.64
CA ASN A 131 39.93 7.37 27.48
C ASN A 131 39.23 8.07 28.67
N LEU A 132 37.94 8.33 28.53
CA LEU A 132 37.11 9.02 29.50
C LEU A 132 35.85 8.20 29.76
N CYS A 133 35.48 8.02 31.03
CA CYS A 133 34.18 7.51 31.39
C CYS A 133 33.19 8.67 31.51
N ARG A 134 32.12 8.66 30.72
CA ARG A 134 31.14 9.76 30.65
C ARG A 134 30.39 9.94 31.98
N ASP A 135 30.13 8.85 32.69
CA ASP A 135 29.31 8.84 33.92
C ASP A 135 30.10 9.25 35.16
N THR A 136 31.37 8.85 35.26
CA THR A 136 32.20 9.12 36.46
C THR A 136 33.17 10.29 36.27
N LYS A 137 33.22 10.90 35.07
CA LYS A 137 34.24 11.89 34.64
C LYS A 137 35.68 11.46 34.95
N SER A 138 35.90 10.17 35.20
CA SER A 138 37.19 9.62 35.58
C SER A 138 38.04 9.45 34.32
N GLN A 139 39.29 9.87 34.42
CA GLN A 139 40.29 9.59 33.40
C GLN A 139 40.72 8.13 33.56
N LEU A 140 40.35 7.30 32.58
CA LEU A 140 40.70 5.88 32.55
C LEU A 140 42.04 5.63 31.85
N PHE A 141 42.64 6.67 31.27
CA PHE A 141 43.94 6.59 30.60
C PHE A 141 45.08 6.79 31.60
N LYS A 142 46.13 5.96 31.50
CA LYS A 142 47.41 6.14 32.19
C LYS A 142 48.49 6.30 31.12
N ASP A 143 48.91 7.54 30.86
CA ASP A 143 50.00 8.00 29.96
C ASP A 143 49.97 7.55 28.48
N LYS A 144 49.16 6.55 28.11
CA LYS A 144 48.94 6.09 26.73
C LYS A 144 47.47 6.26 26.33
N LEU A 145 47.26 6.98 25.23
CA LEU A 145 45.95 7.17 24.63
C LEU A 145 45.44 5.86 24.02
N ASN A 146 44.25 5.43 24.43
CA ASN A 146 43.52 4.34 23.78
C ASN A 146 42.79 4.89 22.55
N LEU A 147 43.12 4.35 21.37
CA LEU A 147 42.39 4.65 20.15
C LEU A 147 41.19 3.70 20.01
N PRO A 148 40.01 4.20 19.60
CA PRO A 148 38.83 3.37 19.41
C PRO A 148 39.07 2.38 18.26
N LYS A 149 38.89 1.09 18.53
CA LYS A 149 38.93 0.04 17.51
C LYS A 149 37.51 -0.31 17.08
N ILE A 150 37.31 -0.41 15.77
CA ILE A 150 36.05 -0.88 15.18
C ILE A 150 36.02 -2.40 15.32
N VAL A 151 34.97 -2.92 15.94
CA VAL A 151 34.75 -4.35 16.15
C VAL A 151 33.46 -4.76 15.44
N THR A 152 33.44 -5.98 14.94
CA THR A 152 32.25 -6.57 14.31
C THR A 152 31.24 -6.93 15.41
N SER A 153 30.01 -6.48 15.23
CA SER A 153 28.85 -6.71 16.09
C SER A 153 27.71 -7.29 15.26
N MET A 154 26.56 -7.52 15.90
CA MET A 154 25.36 -7.97 15.21
C MET A 154 24.94 -6.93 14.15
N PRO A 155 24.47 -7.36 12.97
CA PRO A 155 24.03 -6.45 11.92
C PRO A 155 22.84 -5.64 12.41
N LEU A 156 22.96 -4.31 12.36
CA LEU A 156 21.91 -3.37 12.70
C LEU A 156 21.64 -2.46 11.53
N ASN A 157 20.37 -2.32 11.16
CA ASN A 157 19.93 -1.35 10.17
C ASN A 157 19.95 0.05 10.78
N ARG A 158 20.89 0.89 10.32
CA ARG A 158 20.95 2.30 10.68
C ARG A 158 20.22 3.12 9.64
N ILE A 159 19.25 3.90 10.11
CA ILE A 159 18.44 4.79 9.30
C ILE A 159 18.78 6.23 9.69
N TYR A 160 19.04 7.07 8.72
CA TYR A 160 19.20 8.50 8.96
C TYR A 160 18.60 9.32 7.82
N LYS A 161 18.04 10.47 8.19
CA LYS A 161 17.55 11.48 7.26
C LYS A 161 18.75 12.10 6.56
N LYS A 162 18.88 11.86 5.25
CA LYS A 162 19.94 12.46 4.44
C LYS A 162 19.61 13.91 4.12
N LYS A 163 18.36 14.18 3.72
CA LYS A 163 17.91 15.51 3.27
C LYS A 163 16.45 15.78 3.58
N ASN A 164 16.10 17.06 3.64
CA ASN A 164 14.73 17.54 3.80
C ASN A 164 14.49 18.66 2.79
N TYR A 165 13.73 18.38 1.73
CA TYR A 165 13.47 19.37 0.68
C TYR A 165 12.53 20.45 1.21
N LYS A 166 12.89 21.72 0.99
CA LYS A 166 12.12 22.86 1.50
C LYS A 166 10.71 22.88 0.93
N ARG A 167 9.77 23.42 1.71
CA ARG A 167 8.33 23.51 1.37
C ARG A 167 8.06 24.58 0.31
N LEU A 168 8.53 24.35 -0.93
CA LEU A 168 8.25 25.24 -2.07
C LEU A 168 6.86 25.00 -2.69
N GLN A 169 6.17 23.94 -2.24
CA GLN A 169 4.87 23.53 -2.72
C GLN A 169 3.74 24.29 -2.05
N HIS A 170 2.90 24.95 -2.86
CA HIS A 170 1.78 25.74 -2.34
C HIS A 170 0.59 24.86 -1.93
N TYR A 171 0.40 23.71 -2.59
CA TYR A 171 -0.76 22.85 -2.37
C TYR A 171 -0.34 21.54 -1.70
N GLY A 172 -1.28 20.60 -1.56
CA GLY A 172 -0.98 19.27 -1.03
C GLY A 172 -0.14 18.49 -2.04
N ILE A 173 0.93 17.85 -1.57
CA ILE A 173 1.70 16.91 -2.40
C ILE A 173 0.83 15.71 -2.67
N ASN A 174 0.70 15.40 -3.97
CA ASN A 174 -0.11 14.31 -4.45
C ASN A 174 0.70 13.08 -4.82
N SER A 175 1.78 13.25 -5.55
CA SER A 175 2.59 12.12 -5.94
C SER A 175 4.05 12.50 -6.07
N ILE A 176 4.88 11.50 -5.81
CA ILE A 176 6.32 11.58 -6.01
C ILE A 176 6.71 10.47 -6.98
N SER A 177 7.64 10.77 -7.87
CA SER A 177 8.21 9.76 -8.76
C SER A 177 9.67 10.04 -8.98
N VAL A 178 10.51 9.02 -8.83
CA VAL A 178 11.94 9.12 -9.16
C VAL A 178 12.10 8.96 -10.67
N ASN A 179 12.94 9.80 -11.28
CA ASN A 179 13.25 9.68 -12.71
C ASN A 179 14.22 8.52 -12.95
N THR A 180 14.22 7.98 -14.17
CA THR A 180 15.11 6.87 -14.55
C THR A 180 16.60 7.24 -14.40
N ASP A 181 16.94 8.53 -14.47
CA ASP A 181 18.32 9.04 -14.31
C ASP A 181 18.90 8.86 -12.90
N GLN A 182 18.06 8.57 -11.89
CA GLN A 182 18.42 8.47 -10.48
C GLN A 182 19.11 9.72 -9.90
N LYS A 183 18.98 10.86 -10.58
CA LYS A 183 19.52 12.17 -10.15
C LYS A 183 18.40 13.14 -9.82
N THR A 184 17.30 13.04 -10.55
CA THR A 184 16.16 13.91 -10.37
C THR A 184 14.91 13.12 -9.97
N PHE A 185 13.97 13.83 -9.37
CA PHE A 185 12.66 13.29 -9.06
C PHE A 185 11.61 14.37 -9.27
N LEU A 186 10.39 13.92 -9.53
CA LEU A 186 9.24 14.77 -9.74
C LEU A 186 8.36 14.76 -8.50
N VAL A 187 7.81 15.92 -8.17
CA VAL A 187 6.82 16.11 -7.12
C VAL A 187 5.63 16.84 -7.72
N SER A 188 4.46 16.22 -7.69
CA SER A 188 3.22 16.86 -8.11
C SER A 188 2.43 17.36 -6.90
N ASP A 189 1.91 18.56 -7.03
CA ASP A 189 0.88 19.16 -6.20
C ASP A 189 -0.48 19.10 -6.94
N ASP A 190 -1.53 19.65 -6.34
CA ASP A 190 -2.85 19.78 -6.98
C ASP A 190 -2.84 20.58 -8.30
N LEU A 191 -1.89 21.52 -8.47
CA LEU A 191 -1.85 22.40 -9.65
C LEU A 191 -0.47 22.52 -10.31
N ARG A 192 0.58 21.98 -9.69
CA ARG A 192 1.95 22.11 -10.19
C ARG A 192 2.70 20.80 -10.23
N ILE A 193 3.63 20.68 -11.16
CA ILE A 193 4.62 19.60 -11.18
C ILE A 193 6.01 20.22 -11.14
N ASN A 194 6.76 19.91 -10.09
CA ASN A 194 8.11 20.40 -9.90
C ASN A 194 9.14 19.28 -10.07
N LEU A 195 10.25 19.60 -10.72
CA LEU A 195 11.44 18.78 -10.83
C LEU A 195 12.44 19.20 -9.75
N TRP A 196 12.91 18.21 -9.01
CA TRP A 196 13.88 18.34 -7.94
C TRP A 196 15.13 17.53 -8.26
N ASP A 197 16.27 18.01 -7.80
CA ASP A 197 17.52 17.27 -7.81
C ASP A 197 17.75 16.67 -6.41
N PHE A 198 18.25 15.44 -6.32
CA PHE A 198 18.62 14.87 -5.02
C PHE A 198 19.73 15.64 -4.31
N GLU A 199 20.56 16.40 -5.03
CA GLU A 199 21.67 17.17 -4.48
C GLU A 199 21.28 18.57 -4.00
N ILE A 200 20.12 19.10 -4.39
CA ILE A 200 19.68 20.47 -4.09
C ILE A 200 18.43 20.43 -3.20
N GLU A 201 18.48 21.04 -2.01
CA GLU A 201 17.36 21.02 -1.04
C GLU A 201 16.46 22.24 -1.12
N ASP A 202 16.98 23.34 -1.67
CA ASP A 202 16.43 24.67 -1.49
C ASP A 202 15.70 25.23 -2.71
N ASP A 203 15.92 24.61 -3.87
CA ASP A 203 15.39 25.07 -5.16
C ASP A 203 14.79 23.91 -5.95
N CYS A 204 13.74 24.22 -6.71
CA CYS A 204 13.10 23.30 -7.64
C CYS A 204 12.71 24.00 -8.94
N LEU A 205 12.67 23.25 -10.04
CA LEU A 205 12.20 23.75 -11.33
C LEU A 205 10.73 23.40 -11.52
N ASN A 206 9.87 24.39 -11.71
CA ASN A 206 8.49 24.14 -12.09
C ASN A 206 8.40 23.75 -13.57
N LEU A 207 7.82 22.58 -13.86
CA LEU A 207 7.62 22.06 -15.21
C LEU A 207 6.21 22.32 -15.72
N VAL A 208 5.19 22.24 -14.86
CA VAL A 208 3.78 22.37 -15.25
C VAL A 208 3.08 23.26 -14.25
N ASP A 209 2.41 24.32 -14.71
CA ASP A 209 1.56 25.15 -13.87
C ASP A 209 0.13 25.24 -14.45
N TYR A 210 -0.84 24.65 -13.75
CA TYR A 210 -2.26 24.75 -14.12
C TYR A 210 -2.95 25.99 -13.53
N LYS A 211 -2.33 26.69 -12.58
CA LYS A 211 -2.87 27.92 -12.00
C LYS A 211 -3.30 28.97 -13.04
N PRO A 212 -2.53 29.29 -14.10
CA PRO A 212 -2.98 30.24 -15.12
C PRO A 212 -4.12 29.71 -15.98
N LYS A 213 -4.20 28.40 -16.22
CA LYS A 213 -5.25 27.78 -17.03
C LYS A 213 -6.63 27.89 -16.38
N LEU A 214 -6.68 27.81 -15.04
CA LEU A 214 -7.91 28.02 -14.26
C LEU A 214 -8.52 29.42 -14.41
N LYS A 215 -7.72 30.44 -14.76
CA LYS A 215 -8.22 31.81 -14.93
C LYS A 215 -8.81 32.08 -16.30
N MET A 216 -8.39 31.30 -17.31
CA MET A 216 -8.77 31.50 -18.71
C MET A 216 -9.95 30.64 -19.11
N ASN A 217 -10.00 29.40 -18.59
CA ASN A 217 -11.08 28.46 -18.86
C ASN A 217 -11.89 28.30 -17.57
N ASN A 218 -13.21 28.42 -17.63
CA ASN A 218 -14.10 28.13 -16.49
C ASN A 218 -14.12 26.64 -16.07
N ASP A 219 -13.25 25.82 -16.66
CA ASP A 219 -13.11 24.40 -16.37
C ASP A 219 -12.05 24.19 -15.27
N PHE A 220 -12.53 23.93 -14.06
CA PHE A 220 -11.66 23.60 -12.93
C PHE A 220 -11.06 22.19 -13.13
N SER A 221 -9.76 22.15 -13.45
CA SER A 221 -9.00 20.91 -13.59
C SER A 221 -7.77 20.91 -12.68
N CYS A 222 -7.63 19.84 -11.89
CA CYS A 222 -6.55 19.64 -10.93
C CYS A 222 -5.74 18.39 -11.29
N LEU A 223 -4.48 18.35 -10.89
CA LEU A 223 -3.59 17.21 -11.03
C LEU A 223 -3.86 16.19 -9.92
N ILE A 224 -4.18 14.95 -10.30
CA ILE A 224 -4.49 13.89 -9.32
C ILE A 224 -3.26 13.02 -9.05
N CYS A 225 -2.60 12.57 -10.11
CA CYS A 225 -1.45 11.69 -10.00
C CYS A 225 -0.44 11.95 -11.12
N MET A 226 0.80 11.58 -10.87
CA MET A 226 1.90 11.71 -11.83
C MET A 226 2.87 10.54 -11.63
N LYS A 227 3.42 10.04 -12.74
CA LYS A 227 4.46 9.03 -12.74
C LYS A 227 5.50 9.34 -13.83
N SER A 228 6.78 9.15 -13.49
CA SER A 228 7.86 9.16 -14.49
C SER A 228 7.76 7.90 -15.34
N HIS A 229 8.14 8.02 -16.62
CA HIS A 229 8.30 6.86 -17.48
C HIS A 229 9.42 5.95 -16.95
N THR A 230 9.27 4.64 -17.11
CA THR A 230 10.19 3.63 -16.54
C THR A 230 11.56 3.63 -17.22
N THR A 231 11.59 3.75 -18.55
CA THR A 231 12.82 3.74 -19.36
C THR A 231 13.34 5.11 -19.81
N LYS A 232 12.47 6.11 -20.01
CA LYS A 232 12.82 7.42 -20.56
C LYS A 232 12.78 8.49 -19.46
N SER A 233 13.94 9.01 -19.04
CA SER A 233 14.02 9.98 -17.94
C SER A 233 13.36 11.33 -18.21
N PHE A 234 13.18 11.70 -19.47
CA PHE A 234 12.61 12.99 -19.89
C PHE A 234 11.09 12.95 -20.14
N VAL A 235 10.48 11.76 -20.06
CA VAL A 235 9.03 11.60 -20.26
C VAL A 235 8.35 11.31 -18.93
N PHE A 236 7.24 11.98 -18.68
CA PHE A 236 6.37 11.65 -17.56
C PHE A 236 4.90 11.79 -17.96
N GLY A 237 4.05 11.01 -17.30
CA GLY A 237 2.60 11.06 -17.45
C GLY A 237 1.95 11.65 -16.20
N TYR A 238 0.88 12.41 -16.39
CA TYR A 238 0.06 12.90 -15.29
C TYR A 238 -1.43 12.87 -15.64
N ALA A 239 -2.25 12.64 -14.61
CA ALA A 239 -3.70 12.58 -14.69
C ALA A 239 -4.31 13.89 -14.21
N LEU A 240 -5.41 14.26 -14.84
CA LEU A 240 -6.24 15.37 -14.43
C LEU A 240 -7.59 14.90 -13.87
N SER A 241 -8.22 15.77 -13.08
CA SER A 241 -9.55 15.55 -12.52
C SER A 241 -10.69 15.57 -13.53
N ASN A 242 -10.42 15.81 -14.81
CA ASN A 242 -11.40 15.64 -15.88
C ASN A 242 -11.31 14.25 -16.56
N GLY A 243 -10.41 13.38 -16.08
CA GLY A 243 -10.17 12.05 -16.65
C GLY A 243 -9.21 12.04 -17.84
N GLU A 244 -8.66 13.19 -18.23
CA GLU A 244 -7.61 13.24 -19.25
C GLU A 244 -6.27 12.81 -18.67
N ILE A 245 -5.58 11.96 -19.41
CA ILE A 245 -4.19 11.60 -19.10
C ILE A 245 -3.30 12.27 -20.12
N ARG A 246 -2.28 12.97 -19.63
CA ARG A 246 -1.36 13.74 -20.47
C ARG A 246 0.05 13.24 -20.29
N LEU A 247 0.76 13.13 -21.40
CA LEU A 247 2.17 12.75 -21.43
C LEU A 247 2.99 13.95 -21.85
N ALA A 248 3.98 14.31 -21.05
CA ALA A 248 4.85 15.45 -21.26
C ALA A 248 6.28 14.99 -21.58
N ASP A 249 6.94 15.69 -22.52
CA ASP A 249 8.36 15.52 -22.82
C ASP A 249 9.11 16.79 -22.36
N MET A 250 10.03 16.62 -21.41
CA MET A 250 10.84 17.72 -20.84
C MET A 250 11.78 18.37 -21.85
N ARG A 251 12.06 17.71 -22.99
CA ARG A 251 12.97 18.22 -24.02
C ARG A 251 12.28 19.18 -24.99
N ASP A 252 10.97 19.04 -25.18
CA ASP A 252 10.23 19.89 -26.11
C ASP A 252 10.21 21.34 -25.60
N ARG A 253 9.90 21.51 -24.30
CA ARG A 253 9.76 22.83 -23.69
C ARG A 253 10.17 22.82 -22.22
N ARG A 254 10.70 23.96 -21.77
CA ARG A 254 11.00 24.21 -20.35
C ARG A 254 9.75 24.09 -19.48
N ASN A 255 8.66 24.72 -19.93
CA ASN A 255 7.34 24.57 -19.34
C ASN A 255 6.58 23.59 -20.22
N CYS A 256 6.24 22.43 -19.67
CA CYS A 256 5.47 21.38 -20.32
C CYS A 256 3.98 21.76 -20.41
N ASP A 257 3.67 23.00 -20.81
CA ASP A 257 2.32 23.56 -20.84
C ASP A 257 1.45 22.90 -21.92
N ILE A 258 2.09 22.51 -23.03
CA ILE A 258 1.52 21.66 -24.07
C ILE A 258 2.02 20.25 -23.81
N SER A 259 1.09 19.32 -23.67
CA SER A 259 1.40 17.91 -23.51
C SER A 259 1.72 17.30 -24.87
N ALA A 260 2.75 16.46 -24.93
CA ALA A 260 3.16 15.78 -26.16
C ALA A 260 2.08 14.85 -26.69
N LYS A 261 1.36 14.18 -25.78
CA LYS A 261 0.24 13.29 -26.10
C LYS A 261 -0.87 13.49 -25.08
N VAL A 262 -2.11 13.34 -25.53
CA VAL A 262 -3.31 13.42 -24.68
C VAL A 262 -4.15 12.18 -24.95
N PHE A 263 -4.34 11.36 -23.92
CA PHE A 263 -5.26 10.23 -23.95
C PHE A 263 -6.61 10.75 -23.45
N SER A 264 -7.52 10.92 -24.38
CA SER A 264 -8.84 11.49 -24.11
C SER A 264 -9.71 10.53 -23.30
N LYS A 265 -10.61 11.11 -22.52
CA LYS A 265 -11.67 10.37 -21.84
C LYS A 265 -12.47 9.54 -22.84
N ILE A 266 -12.61 8.25 -22.53
CA ILE A 266 -13.56 7.36 -23.20
C ILE A 266 -14.90 7.59 -22.51
N GLN A 267 -15.86 8.18 -23.21
CA GLN A 267 -17.22 8.26 -22.69
C GLN A 267 -17.80 6.84 -22.63
N PRO A 268 -18.33 6.38 -21.48
CA PRO A 268 -19.11 5.17 -21.46
C PRO A 268 -20.43 5.38 -22.20
N ASP A 269 -20.78 4.47 -23.10
CA ASP A 269 -21.94 4.55 -24.01
C ASP A 269 -23.32 4.57 -23.31
N THR A 270 -23.40 4.40 -21.98
CA THR A 270 -24.67 4.27 -21.27
C THR A 270 -25.21 5.59 -20.71
N LEU A 271 -26.43 5.94 -21.12
CA LEU A 271 -27.21 7.11 -20.66
C LEU A 271 -27.32 7.22 -19.12
N TYR A 272 -27.26 6.09 -18.39
CA TYR A 272 -27.31 6.05 -16.92
C TYR A 272 -26.07 6.67 -16.25
N ARG A 273 -24.88 6.56 -16.87
CA ARG A 273 -23.65 7.15 -16.32
C ARG A 273 -23.57 8.66 -16.50
N GLN A 274 -24.36 9.26 -17.39
CA GLN A 274 -24.27 10.70 -17.71
C GLN A 274 -24.72 11.61 -16.56
N SER A 275 -25.64 11.16 -15.68
CA SER A 275 -26.15 11.97 -14.56
C SER A 275 -25.25 12.01 -13.32
N ILE A 276 -24.34 11.02 -13.15
CA ILE A 276 -23.42 10.93 -11.99
C ILE A 276 -21.94 11.01 -12.47
N ALA A 277 -21.73 11.24 -13.77
CA ALA A 277 -20.43 11.14 -14.47
C ALA A 277 -19.32 11.99 -13.83
N SER A 278 -19.62 13.21 -13.36
CA SER A 278 -18.59 14.21 -13.07
C SER A 278 -17.54 13.79 -12.04
N HIS A 279 -17.89 12.89 -11.11
CA HIS A 279 -16.97 12.39 -10.08
C HIS A 279 -16.37 11.02 -10.41
N PHE A 280 -16.99 10.24 -11.29
CA PHE A 280 -16.53 8.89 -11.65
C PHE A 280 -15.42 8.86 -12.70
N ASP A 281 -15.27 9.96 -13.42
CA ASP A 281 -14.26 10.12 -14.45
C ASP A 281 -12.91 10.58 -13.91
N TRP A 282 -12.76 10.71 -12.59
CA TRP A 282 -11.50 11.07 -11.97
C TRP A 282 -10.50 9.94 -12.14
N ALA A 283 -9.40 10.22 -12.85
CA ALA A 283 -8.29 9.31 -12.97
C ALA A 283 -7.55 9.20 -11.63
N CYS A 284 -7.87 8.15 -10.88
CA CYS A 284 -7.36 7.86 -9.54
C CYS A 284 -5.90 7.42 -9.53
N GLY A 285 -5.40 6.81 -10.62
CA GLY A 285 -4.05 6.29 -10.67
C GLY A 285 -3.49 6.10 -12.08
N ILE A 286 -2.18 6.29 -12.22
CA ILE A 286 -1.41 6.03 -13.44
C ILE A 286 -0.19 5.17 -13.09
N SER A 287 0.11 4.19 -13.94
CA SER A 287 1.32 3.38 -13.84
C SER A 287 1.87 3.02 -15.22
N PHE A 288 3.17 3.19 -15.43
CA PHE A 288 3.83 2.72 -16.66
C PHE A 288 4.23 1.26 -16.50
N SER A 289 4.12 0.49 -17.58
CA SER A 289 4.67 -0.87 -17.64
C SER A 289 6.19 -0.84 -17.45
N ASN A 290 6.78 -1.94 -16.99
CA ASN A 290 8.22 -2.04 -16.76
C ASN A 290 9.02 -1.89 -18.07
N ASN A 291 8.48 -2.38 -19.19
CA ASN A 291 9.05 -2.14 -20.52
C ASN A 291 8.87 -0.69 -21.03
N GLY A 292 7.96 0.08 -20.42
CA GLY A 292 7.67 1.47 -20.78
C GLY A 292 6.95 1.65 -22.12
N ARG A 293 6.30 0.61 -22.64
CA ARG A 293 5.45 0.70 -23.84
C ARG A 293 4.00 1.02 -23.52
N TYR A 294 3.50 0.47 -22.41
CA TYR A 294 2.10 0.57 -22.03
C TYR A 294 1.92 1.53 -20.86
N LEU A 295 0.79 2.21 -20.88
CA LEU A 295 0.35 3.13 -19.85
C LEU A 295 -0.94 2.58 -19.25
N LEU A 296 -0.92 2.30 -17.96
CA LEU A 296 -2.10 1.93 -17.20
C LEU A 296 -2.73 3.18 -16.63
N SER A 297 -4.02 3.34 -16.85
CA SER A 297 -4.82 4.36 -16.16
C SER A 297 -5.99 3.72 -15.45
N ARG A 298 -6.23 4.19 -14.25
CA ARG A 298 -7.28 3.70 -13.38
C ARG A 298 -8.23 4.83 -13.03
N ASP A 299 -9.50 4.60 -13.30
CA ASP A 299 -10.63 5.37 -12.77
C ASP A 299 -11.25 4.60 -11.59
N ILE A 300 -12.33 5.11 -11.00
CA ILE A 300 -13.02 4.44 -9.89
C ILE A 300 -13.56 3.06 -10.33
N HIS A 301 -14.15 2.98 -11.52
CA HIS A 301 -14.80 1.77 -12.04
C HIS A 301 -13.99 0.98 -13.07
N THR A 302 -13.14 1.65 -13.83
CA THR A 302 -12.51 1.06 -15.01
C THR A 302 -11.01 1.16 -14.94
N LEU A 303 -10.35 0.13 -15.46
CA LEU A 303 -8.93 0.06 -15.65
C LEU A 303 -8.65 -0.05 -17.14
N LYS A 304 -7.89 0.90 -17.68
CA LYS A 304 -7.64 1.05 -19.12
C LYS A 304 -6.15 0.90 -19.39
N VAL A 305 -5.80 0.04 -20.34
CA VAL A 305 -4.43 -0.18 -20.81
C VAL A 305 -4.26 0.55 -22.14
N TRP A 306 -3.32 1.48 -22.20
CA TRP A 306 -3.03 2.28 -23.39
C TRP A 306 -1.69 1.88 -23.99
N ASP A 307 -1.58 1.85 -25.32
CA ASP A 307 -0.27 1.91 -25.98
C ASP A 307 0.16 3.38 -26.02
N ILE A 308 1.36 3.70 -25.57
CA ILE A 308 1.88 5.08 -25.65
C ILE A 308 1.92 5.58 -27.10
N CYS A 309 2.01 4.67 -28.08
CA CYS A 309 1.97 5.02 -29.49
C CYS A 309 0.56 5.32 -30.01
N ASN A 310 -0.51 4.81 -29.37
CA ASN A 310 -1.89 4.98 -29.81
C ASN A 310 -2.70 5.82 -28.80
N GLU A 311 -3.01 7.06 -29.17
CA GLU A 311 -3.74 8.00 -28.31
C GLU A 311 -5.26 7.90 -28.42
N ARG A 312 -5.77 7.26 -29.49
CA ARG A 312 -7.19 7.32 -29.84
C ARG A 312 -8.06 6.43 -28.96
N GLU A 313 -7.58 5.23 -28.67
CA GLU A 313 -8.33 4.21 -27.94
C GLU A 313 -7.38 3.37 -27.08
N PRO A 314 -7.86 2.85 -25.93
CA PRO A 314 -7.09 1.92 -25.14
C PRO A 314 -7.01 0.59 -25.87
N LEU A 315 -5.93 -0.16 -25.62
CA LEU A 315 -5.77 -1.53 -26.07
C LEU A 315 -6.75 -2.47 -25.37
N ALA A 316 -7.01 -2.23 -24.08
CA ALA A 316 -7.91 -3.05 -23.27
C ALA A 316 -8.62 -2.20 -22.21
N LEU A 317 -9.86 -2.57 -21.91
CA LEU A 317 -10.69 -1.96 -20.87
C LEU A 317 -11.24 -3.07 -19.98
N TYR A 318 -10.97 -2.96 -18.68
CA TYR A 318 -11.40 -3.90 -17.65
C TYR A 318 -12.26 -3.18 -16.63
N TYR A 319 -13.33 -3.82 -16.17
CA TYR A 319 -14.17 -3.30 -15.09
C TYR A 319 -13.63 -3.81 -13.75
N VAL A 320 -13.41 -2.92 -12.77
CA VAL A 320 -12.84 -3.30 -11.47
C VAL A 320 -13.88 -4.05 -10.63
N ASP A 321 -15.07 -3.49 -10.51
CA ASP A 321 -16.20 -4.09 -9.81
C ASP A 321 -17.51 -3.54 -10.39
N GLU A 322 -18.41 -4.42 -10.76
CA GLU A 322 -19.73 -4.10 -11.33
C GLU A 322 -20.72 -3.69 -10.23
N ASN A 323 -20.58 -4.26 -9.04
CA ASN A 323 -21.42 -3.95 -7.88
C ASN A 323 -21.03 -2.62 -7.22
N LEU A 324 -19.90 -2.05 -7.61
CA LEU A 324 -19.46 -0.78 -7.04
C LEU A 324 -20.47 0.34 -7.29
N ALA A 325 -21.20 0.33 -8.42
CA ALA A 325 -22.17 1.38 -8.74
C ALA A 325 -23.30 1.46 -7.70
N THR A 326 -23.76 0.32 -7.20
CA THR A 326 -24.80 0.26 -6.15
C THR A 326 -24.22 0.63 -4.78
N LEU A 327 -22.98 0.22 -4.50
CA LEU A 327 -22.24 0.58 -3.28
C LEU A 327 -21.95 2.09 -3.19
N LEU A 328 -21.59 2.73 -4.29
CA LEU A 328 -21.27 4.16 -4.36
C LEU A 328 -22.49 5.03 -4.07
N HIS A 329 -23.68 4.63 -4.52
CA HIS A 329 -24.92 5.32 -4.14
C HIS A 329 -25.17 5.27 -2.63
N ARG A 330 -24.64 4.25 -1.93
CA ARG A 330 -24.78 4.11 -0.47
C ARG A 330 -23.70 4.88 0.30
N LEU A 331 -22.57 5.22 -0.33
CA LEU A 331 -21.51 6.00 0.31
C LEU A 331 -21.95 7.47 0.43
N LYS A 332 -22.17 7.91 1.66
CA LYS A 332 -22.50 9.31 1.97
C LYS A 332 -21.28 10.24 1.92
N ASP A 333 -20.08 9.68 2.05
CA ASP A 333 -18.82 10.44 2.16
C ASP A 333 -18.03 10.43 0.85
N VAL A 334 -18.14 11.53 0.10
CA VAL A 334 -17.39 11.76 -1.15
C VAL A 334 -15.88 11.76 -0.92
N GLU A 335 -15.41 12.08 0.29
CA GLU A 335 -13.98 12.09 0.64
C GLU A 335 -13.31 10.72 0.47
N CYS A 336 -14.05 9.63 0.70
CA CYS A 336 -13.52 8.28 0.52
C CYS A 336 -13.23 7.93 -0.94
N LEU A 337 -13.91 8.60 -1.88
CA LEU A 337 -13.72 8.45 -3.34
C LEU A 337 -12.52 9.21 -3.86
N VAL A 338 -12.11 10.26 -3.16
CA VAL A 338 -10.94 11.09 -3.50
C VAL A 338 -9.64 10.37 -3.11
N ASP A 339 -9.71 9.46 -2.14
CA ASP A 339 -8.54 8.70 -1.71
C ASP A 339 -8.01 7.80 -2.83
N ARG A 340 -6.70 7.86 -3.05
CA ARG A 340 -6.05 7.22 -4.20
C ARG A 340 -6.12 5.71 -4.10
N LEU A 341 -6.62 5.10 -5.16
CA LEU A 341 -6.54 3.66 -5.37
C LEU A 341 -5.33 3.36 -6.25
N SER A 342 -4.41 2.56 -5.71
CA SER A 342 -3.20 2.19 -6.43
C SER A 342 -3.44 1.09 -7.47
N CYS A 343 -2.61 1.11 -8.50
CA CYS A 343 -2.53 0.11 -9.55
C CYS A 343 -1.06 -0.18 -9.86
N ALA A 344 -0.73 -1.45 -10.08
CA ALA A 344 0.64 -1.91 -10.28
C ALA A 344 0.71 -2.98 -11.38
N TRP A 345 1.86 -3.02 -12.06
CA TRP A 345 2.21 -4.04 -13.04
C TRP A 345 3.10 -5.09 -12.39
N SER A 346 2.84 -6.37 -12.64
CA SER A 346 3.75 -7.45 -12.29
C SER A 346 5.14 -7.25 -12.91
N GLY A 347 6.15 -7.93 -12.37
CA GLY A 347 7.53 -7.79 -12.82
C GLY A 347 7.77 -8.07 -14.31
N ASP A 348 6.97 -8.96 -14.89
CA ASP A 348 7.01 -9.40 -16.29
C ASP A 348 6.01 -8.64 -17.19
N ASP A 349 5.28 -7.66 -16.66
CA ASP A 349 4.19 -6.92 -17.35
C ASP A 349 3.01 -7.80 -17.83
N SER A 350 2.90 -9.05 -17.37
CA SER A 350 1.81 -9.95 -17.80
C SER A 350 0.54 -9.80 -16.97
N HIS A 351 0.66 -9.34 -15.72
CA HIS A 351 -0.46 -9.19 -14.79
C HIS A 351 -0.58 -7.74 -14.31
N ILE A 352 -1.82 -7.30 -14.16
CA ILE A 352 -2.17 -6.03 -13.56
C ILE A 352 -2.89 -6.29 -12.25
N ILE A 353 -2.53 -5.52 -11.23
CA ILE A 353 -3.08 -5.65 -9.89
C ILE A 353 -3.64 -4.29 -9.47
N THR A 354 -4.83 -4.30 -8.88
CA THR A 354 -5.58 -3.09 -8.57
C THR A 354 -6.44 -3.31 -7.32
N GLY A 355 -6.38 -2.40 -6.32
CA GLY A 355 -7.25 -2.49 -5.13
C GLY A 355 -8.72 -2.23 -5.47
N SER A 356 -9.67 -2.47 -4.58
CA SER A 356 -11.09 -2.09 -4.76
C SER A 356 -11.71 -1.79 -3.38
N PHE A 357 -12.98 -1.43 -3.38
CA PHE A 357 -13.78 -1.28 -2.17
C PHE A 357 -14.27 -2.66 -1.67
N GLY A 358 -14.73 -2.75 -0.43
CA GLY A 358 -15.18 -4.00 0.19
C GLY A 358 -14.04 -4.95 0.55
N SER A 359 -12.88 -4.41 0.95
CA SER A 359 -11.64 -5.15 1.22
C SER A 359 -11.16 -6.00 0.04
N SER A 360 -11.62 -5.77 -1.19
CA SER A 360 -11.25 -6.61 -2.33
C SER A 360 -10.13 -5.98 -3.16
N PHE A 361 -9.41 -6.81 -3.90
CA PHE A 361 -8.51 -6.37 -4.96
C PHE A 361 -8.65 -7.31 -6.16
N LYS A 362 -8.39 -6.78 -7.34
CA LYS A 362 -8.53 -7.50 -8.60
C LYS A 362 -7.16 -7.73 -9.22
N THR A 363 -6.96 -8.95 -9.74
CA THR A 363 -5.80 -9.32 -10.54
C THR A 363 -6.27 -9.68 -11.94
N ILE A 364 -5.55 -9.21 -12.96
CA ILE A 364 -5.93 -9.35 -14.37
C ILE A 364 -4.72 -9.84 -15.13
N ASN A 365 -4.85 -10.96 -15.83
CA ASN A 365 -3.83 -11.44 -16.75
C ASN A 365 -4.05 -10.79 -18.13
N CYS A 366 -3.12 -9.95 -18.56
CA CYS A 366 -3.21 -9.23 -19.84
C CYS A 366 -3.05 -10.15 -21.05
N SER A 367 -2.43 -11.33 -20.88
CA SER A 367 -2.19 -12.27 -21.99
C SER A 367 -3.38 -13.19 -22.20
N THR A 368 -4.02 -13.66 -21.12
CA THR A 368 -5.15 -14.60 -21.18
C THR A 368 -6.50 -13.90 -21.06
N GLY A 369 -6.56 -12.67 -20.56
CA GLY A 369 -7.79 -11.97 -20.23
C GLY A 369 -8.47 -12.50 -18.95
N GLU A 370 -7.80 -13.34 -18.18
CA GLU A 370 -8.37 -13.90 -16.94
C GLU A 370 -8.43 -12.84 -15.84
N GLU A 371 -9.59 -12.75 -15.19
CA GLU A 371 -9.89 -11.76 -14.16
C GLU A 371 -10.24 -12.46 -12.85
N ASN A 372 -9.48 -12.16 -11.79
CA ASN A 372 -9.73 -12.69 -10.46
C ASN A 372 -10.01 -11.55 -9.49
N LEU A 373 -11.16 -11.60 -8.83
CA LEU A 373 -11.50 -10.72 -7.72
C LEU A 373 -11.25 -11.46 -6.41
N ILE A 374 -10.43 -10.87 -5.55
CA ILE A 374 -9.90 -11.50 -4.35
C ILE A 374 -10.30 -10.65 -3.15
N LYS A 375 -11.00 -11.25 -2.17
CA LYS A 375 -11.37 -10.56 -0.93
C LYS A 375 -10.26 -10.69 0.11
N ALA A 376 -9.85 -9.57 0.68
CA ALA A 376 -8.80 -9.45 1.68
C ALA A 376 -9.41 -9.12 3.05
N ASP A 377 -10.22 -10.04 3.59
CA ASP A 377 -10.80 -9.89 4.93
C ASP A 377 -9.97 -10.66 5.96
N CYS A 378 -9.63 -9.99 7.06
CA CYS A 378 -8.80 -10.54 8.14
C CYS A 378 -9.55 -10.65 9.47
N ASN A 379 -10.86 -10.37 9.51
CA ASN A 379 -11.66 -10.36 10.74
C ASN A 379 -11.89 -11.77 11.34
N THR A 380 -11.70 -12.85 10.59
CA THR A 380 -11.98 -14.23 11.03
C THR A 380 -10.77 -14.96 11.61
N GLY A 381 -9.62 -14.30 11.80
CA GLY A 381 -8.39 -14.95 12.32
C GLY A 381 -7.75 -15.98 11.38
N SER A 382 -8.43 -16.33 10.28
CA SER A 382 -8.02 -17.37 9.33
C SER A 382 -7.42 -16.82 8.03
N GLY A 383 -7.37 -15.49 7.84
CA GLY A 383 -6.88 -14.89 6.60
C GLY A 383 -7.57 -15.47 5.37
N ILE A 384 -8.87 -15.77 5.47
CA ILE A 384 -9.62 -16.39 4.39
C ILE A 384 -9.66 -15.42 3.21
N VAL A 385 -9.01 -15.87 2.15
CA VAL A 385 -9.12 -15.30 0.82
C VAL A 385 -10.30 -15.99 0.15
N ASP A 386 -11.46 -15.34 0.11
CA ASP A 386 -12.55 -15.80 -0.75
C ASP A 386 -12.18 -15.43 -2.20
N TYR A 387 -12.06 -16.48 -3.03
CA TYR A 387 -11.70 -16.38 -4.44
C TYR A 387 -12.95 -16.31 -5.31
N PHE A 388 -13.01 -15.32 -6.19
CA PHE A 388 -13.97 -15.27 -7.29
C PHE A 388 -13.19 -15.08 -8.59
N SER A 389 -12.96 -16.18 -9.32
CA SER A 389 -12.43 -16.14 -10.69
C SER A 389 -13.59 -16.18 -11.67
N GLU A 390 -13.79 -15.12 -12.45
CA GLU A 390 -14.68 -15.13 -13.60
C GLU A 390 -13.84 -15.15 -14.87
N ARG A 391 -13.99 -16.19 -15.68
CA ARG A 391 -13.48 -16.20 -17.07
C ARG A 391 -14.60 -15.63 -17.94
N ARG A 392 -14.46 -14.38 -18.39
CA ARG A 392 -15.42 -13.77 -19.31
C ARG A 392 -14.94 -13.99 -20.74
N GLU A 393 -15.69 -14.77 -21.51
CA GLU A 393 -15.54 -14.83 -22.97
C GLU A 393 -16.31 -13.64 -23.58
N PHE A 394 -15.67 -12.90 -24.49
CA PHE A 394 -16.30 -11.77 -25.17
C PHE A 394 -17.48 -12.26 -26.04
N GLY A 395 -18.69 -11.81 -25.73
CA GLY A 395 -19.85 -11.94 -26.62
C GLY A 395 -20.98 -12.79 -26.05
N GLY A 396 -21.85 -12.19 -25.24
CA GLY A 396 -23.14 -12.74 -24.86
C GLY A 396 -24.02 -11.68 -24.22
N GLU A 397 -25.17 -11.37 -24.81
CA GLU A 397 -26.18 -10.44 -24.29
C GLU A 397 -26.99 -10.99 -23.09
N GLN A 398 -26.44 -11.92 -22.31
CA GLN A 398 -27.19 -12.63 -21.25
C GLN A 398 -26.52 -12.61 -19.88
N ASP A 399 -26.04 -11.46 -19.41
CA ASP A 399 -25.50 -11.34 -18.05
C ASP A 399 -26.17 -10.18 -17.29
N LEU A 400 -27.40 -10.43 -16.82
CA LEU A 400 -28.15 -9.51 -15.92
C LEU A 400 -28.73 -10.21 -14.69
N GLN A 401 -28.30 -11.43 -14.38
CA GLN A 401 -28.71 -12.11 -13.15
C GLN A 401 -27.50 -12.76 -12.48
N CYS A 402 -26.72 -11.96 -11.75
CA CYS A 402 -25.81 -12.45 -10.73
C CYS A 402 -25.87 -11.56 -9.49
N MET A 403 -26.43 -12.15 -8.43
CA MET A 403 -26.18 -11.88 -7.01
C MET A 403 -26.60 -10.51 -6.45
N GLU A 404 -27.83 -10.44 -5.92
CA GLU A 404 -28.14 -9.55 -4.79
C GLU A 404 -27.34 -10.00 -3.56
N TRP A 405 -26.21 -9.35 -3.29
CA TRP A 405 -25.53 -9.48 -2.00
C TRP A 405 -26.15 -8.53 -0.99
N VAL A 406 -26.88 -9.10 -0.02
CA VAL A 406 -27.29 -8.41 1.19
C VAL A 406 -26.06 -8.29 2.09
N CYS A 407 -25.26 -7.24 1.90
CA CYS A 407 -24.29 -6.83 2.92
C CYS A 407 -25.07 -6.40 4.17
N ALA A 408 -24.81 -7.05 5.31
CA ALA A 408 -25.36 -6.67 6.61
C ALA A 408 -25.19 -5.16 6.86
N GLU A 409 -26.24 -4.53 7.37
CA GLU A 409 -26.46 -3.08 7.34
C GLU A 409 -25.40 -2.23 8.08
N ASN A 410 -24.49 -2.86 8.83
CA ASN A 410 -23.52 -2.19 9.71
C ASN A 410 -22.03 -2.36 9.34
N ASP A 411 -21.67 -3.22 8.38
CA ASP A 411 -20.25 -3.50 8.03
C ASP A 411 -19.70 -2.63 6.88
N LEU A 412 -20.49 -1.68 6.38
CA LEU A 412 -20.12 -0.79 5.27
C LEU A 412 -19.20 0.38 5.65
N GLU A 413 -18.57 0.36 6.82
CA GLU A 413 -17.49 1.30 7.12
C GLU A 413 -16.25 1.01 6.26
N CYS A 414 -16.28 1.47 5.01
CA CYS A 414 -15.18 1.82 4.12
C CYS A 414 -13.90 0.97 4.26
N TYR A 415 -14.03 -0.37 4.23
CA TYR A 415 -12.87 -1.21 4.02
C TYR A 415 -12.50 -1.13 2.54
N LYS A 416 -11.44 -0.40 2.21
CA LYS A 416 -10.87 -0.36 0.87
C LYS A 416 -9.44 -0.86 0.90
N VAL A 417 -9.02 -1.50 -0.19
CA VAL A 417 -7.62 -1.77 -0.45
C VAL A 417 -7.05 -0.56 -1.19
N GLY A 418 -6.52 0.40 -0.44
CA GLY A 418 -6.00 1.66 -0.99
C GLY A 418 -4.60 1.52 -1.57
N ALA A 419 -3.69 0.91 -0.80
CA ALA A 419 -2.31 0.69 -1.20
C ALA A 419 -2.08 -0.79 -1.57
N ILE A 420 -1.57 -1.01 -2.79
CA ILE A 420 -1.21 -2.30 -3.34
C ILE A 420 0.09 -2.13 -4.13
N ASP A 421 1.00 -3.08 -3.97
CA ASP A 421 2.21 -3.16 -4.77
C ASP A 421 2.59 -4.61 -4.97
N CYS A 422 3.26 -4.90 -6.07
CA CYS A 422 3.76 -6.23 -6.37
C CYS A 422 5.27 -6.22 -6.46
N ASN A 423 5.87 -7.31 -6.00
CA ASN A 423 7.30 -7.50 -6.12
C ASN A 423 7.66 -7.76 -7.58
N LYS A 424 8.64 -7.03 -8.11
CA LYS A 424 9.04 -7.12 -9.52
C LYS A 424 9.90 -8.34 -9.84
N LYS A 425 10.41 -9.06 -8.83
CA LYS A 425 11.31 -10.21 -9.01
C LYS A 425 10.79 -11.52 -8.43
N ARG A 426 9.87 -11.44 -7.46
CA ARG A 426 9.28 -12.59 -6.78
C ARG A 426 7.77 -12.51 -6.95
N ASP A 427 7.09 -13.64 -6.94
CA ASP A 427 5.62 -13.73 -7.03
C ASP A 427 4.98 -13.42 -5.68
N ILE A 428 5.14 -12.18 -5.23
CA ILE A 428 4.66 -11.67 -3.95
C ILE A 428 3.84 -10.41 -4.20
N ILE A 429 2.62 -10.40 -3.68
CA ILE A 429 1.73 -9.23 -3.69
C ILE A 429 1.56 -8.76 -2.25
N ALA A 430 1.62 -7.45 -2.02
CA ALA A 430 1.34 -6.85 -0.72
C ALA A 430 0.16 -5.89 -0.86
N THR A 431 -0.85 -6.06 0.00
CA THR A 431 -2.04 -5.22 0.05
C THR A 431 -2.21 -4.63 1.45
N ALA A 432 -2.69 -3.40 1.52
CA ALA A 432 -3.06 -2.74 2.77
C ALA A 432 -4.57 -2.54 2.85
N ALA A 433 -5.17 -3.05 3.91
CA ALA A 433 -6.56 -2.82 4.29
C ALA A 433 -6.61 -2.25 5.72
N LYS A 434 -6.85 -0.94 5.84
CA LYS A 434 -6.77 -0.18 7.10
C LYS A 434 -5.42 -0.43 7.81
N GLU A 435 -5.42 -1.08 8.97
CA GLU A 435 -4.23 -1.38 9.79
C GLU A 435 -3.51 -2.67 9.36
N ASN A 436 -4.12 -3.46 8.48
CA ASN A 436 -3.67 -4.80 8.16
C ASN A 436 -2.88 -4.78 6.85
N LEU A 437 -1.67 -5.34 6.91
CA LEU A 437 -0.85 -5.64 5.76
C LEU A 437 -1.00 -7.12 5.43
N ILE A 438 -1.45 -7.44 4.22
CA ILE A 438 -1.64 -8.81 3.77
C ILE A 438 -0.67 -9.11 2.64
N PHE A 439 0.10 -10.19 2.78
CA PHE A 439 0.99 -10.72 1.76
C PHE A 439 0.38 -11.95 1.12
N TYR A 440 0.49 -12.02 -0.20
CA TYR A 440 0.09 -13.19 -0.98
C TYR A 440 1.33 -13.77 -1.63
N THR A 441 1.58 -15.06 -1.41
CA THR A 441 2.66 -15.81 -2.06
C THR A 441 2.11 -17.05 -2.73
N ASN A 442 2.76 -17.49 -3.80
CA ASN A 442 2.40 -18.69 -4.55
C ASN A 442 2.99 -19.99 -3.93
N GLU A 443 3.37 -19.98 -2.65
CA GLU A 443 3.99 -21.15 -1.99
C GLU A 443 2.92 -22.23 -1.68
N CYS A 444 2.76 -23.17 -2.62
CA CYS A 444 2.09 -24.44 -2.40
C CYS A 444 2.96 -25.32 -1.47
N ASN A 445 2.81 -25.19 -0.16
CA ASN A 445 3.19 -26.28 0.74
C ASN A 445 2.14 -27.39 0.57
N ASN A 446 2.48 -28.42 -0.20
CA ASN A 446 1.66 -29.61 -0.45
C ASN A 446 1.50 -30.54 0.78
N ASP A 447 2.00 -30.15 1.96
CA ASP A 447 2.02 -31.01 3.16
C ASP A 447 1.01 -30.61 4.24
N MET A 448 0.05 -29.73 3.94
CA MET A 448 -1.04 -29.42 4.88
C MET A 448 -2.37 -29.79 4.27
N ASP A 449 -2.95 -30.90 4.74
CA ASP A 449 -4.34 -31.28 4.48
C ASP A 449 -5.25 -30.09 4.80
N TYR A 450 -5.86 -29.51 3.75
CA TYR A 450 -6.83 -28.44 3.89
C TYR A 450 -8.16 -29.06 4.35
N SER A 451 -8.43 -29.05 5.67
CA SER A 451 -9.79 -29.25 6.16
C SER A 451 -10.57 -27.95 6.01
N TYR A 452 -11.43 -27.90 4.99
CA TYR A 452 -12.44 -26.86 4.84
C TYR A 452 -13.52 -27.06 5.90
N THR A 453 -13.51 -26.30 6.99
CA THR A 453 -14.69 -26.18 7.84
C THR A 453 -15.59 -25.08 7.28
N THR A 454 -16.61 -25.47 6.53
CA THR A 454 -17.71 -24.58 6.13
C THR A 454 -18.37 -24.01 7.39
N ALA A 455 -18.40 -22.68 7.51
CA ALA A 455 -18.91 -21.91 8.65
C ALA A 455 -20.45 -21.95 8.83
N PHE A 456 -21.10 -23.08 8.52
CA PHE A 456 -22.53 -23.30 8.75
C PHE A 456 -22.83 -24.55 9.62
N GLY A 457 -21.81 -25.20 10.18
CA GLY A 457 -21.98 -26.38 11.05
C GLY A 457 -21.62 -26.19 12.53
N SER A 458 -20.92 -25.11 12.89
CA SER A 458 -20.31 -24.99 14.23
C SER A 458 -21.27 -24.58 15.35
N GLU A 459 -22.48 -24.08 15.05
CA GLU A 459 -23.44 -23.75 16.11
C GLU A 459 -24.28 -24.96 16.56
N VAL A 460 -24.44 -25.99 15.72
CA VAL A 460 -25.25 -27.18 16.07
C VAL A 460 -24.40 -28.25 16.77
N GLU A 461 -23.14 -28.45 16.36
CA GLU A 461 -22.24 -29.42 17.02
C GLU A 461 -21.83 -29.00 18.44
N ILE A 462 -21.76 -27.69 18.73
CA ILE A 462 -21.44 -27.19 20.07
C ILE A 462 -22.62 -27.42 21.02
N VAL A 463 -23.86 -27.30 20.53
CA VAL A 463 -25.06 -27.53 21.35
C VAL A 463 -25.25 -29.03 21.65
N GLU A 464 -24.97 -29.91 20.70
CA GLU A 464 -25.03 -31.37 20.95
C GLU A 464 -23.95 -31.83 21.95
N LYS A 465 -22.70 -31.36 21.79
CA LYS A 465 -21.60 -31.70 22.73
C LYS A 465 -21.78 -31.11 24.13
N PHE A 466 -22.36 -29.92 24.26
CA PHE A 466 -22.71 -29.35 25.57
C PHE A 466 -23.87 -30.10 26.24
N SER A 467 -24.83 -30.60 25.45
CA SER A 467 -25.97 -31.37 26.00
C SER A 467 -25.58 -32.78 26.47
N GLU A 468 -24.55 -33.39 25.88
CA GLU A 468 -24.02 -34.68 26.33
C GLU A 468 -23.15 -34.54 27.59
N GLN A 469 -22.36 -33.46 27.72
CA GLN A 469 -21.51 -33.24 28.90
C GLN A 469 -22.27 -32.82 30.17
N ILE A 470 -23.44 -32.19 30.04
CA ILE A 470 -24.26 -31.77 31.20
C ILE A 470 -25.00 -32.96 31.84
N ASN A 471 -25.15 -34.08 31.14
CA ASN A 471 -25.85 -35.26 31.64
C ASN A 471 -24.99 -36.21 32.49
N GLU A 472 -23.67 -36.03 32.56
CA GLU A 472 -22.77 -36.95 33.31
C GLU A 472 -22.19 -36.38 34.62
N GLU A 473 -22.31 -35.09 34.92
CA GLU A 473 -21.78 -34.50 36.16
C GLU A 473 -22.84 -33.80 37.00
N SER A 474 -23.85 -34.54 37.43
CA SER A 474 -24.56 -34.23 38.67
C SER A 474 -23.82 -34.86 39.85
N ASN A 475 -22.79 -34.20 40.38
CA ASN A 475 -22.43 -34.33 41.79
C ASN A 475 -21.57 -33.15 42.28
N ILE A 476 -21.96 -32.72 43.47
CA ILE A 476 -21.57 -31.54 44.23
C ILE A 476 -20.13 -31.67 44.77
N ASP A 477 -19.37 -30.56 44.71
CA ASP A 477 -18.24 -30.14 45.57
C ASP A 477 -17.02 -29.64 44.77
N ASN A 478 -16.95 -28.34 44.43
CA ASN A 478 -15.73 -27.74 43.85
C ASN A 478 -15.60 -26.22 44.07
N ILE A 479 -16.02 -25.71 45.24
CA ILE A 479 -15.71 -24.32 45.63
C ILE A 479 -14.28 -24.23 46.23
N ASP A 480 -13.80 -25.30 46.86
CA ASP A 480 -12.47 -25.32 47.50
C ASP A 480 -11.30 -25.48 46.51
N SER A 481 -11.54 -26.06 45.32
CA SER A 481 -10.51 -26.21 44.28
C SER A 481 -10.19 -24.88 43.58
N LEU A 482 -11.20 -24.03 43.37
CA LEU A 482 -11.04 -22.69 42.79
C LEU A 482 -10.26 -21.73 43.69
N ILE A 483 -10.45 -21.84 45.01
CA ILE A 483 -9.71 -21.03 46.00
C ILE A 483 -8.23 -21.45 46.06
N SER A 484 -7.90 -22.73 45.83
CA SER A 484 -6.51 -23.19 45.79
C SER A 484 -5.73 -22.68 44.58
N VAL A 485 -6.39 -22.53 43.42
CA VAL A 485 -5.77 -22.02 42.18
C VAL A 485 -5.53 -20.52 42.29
N LEU A 486 -6.51 -19.77 42.82
CA LEU A 486 -6.40 -18.31 43.02
C LEU A 486 -5.31 -17.92 44.02
N ASN A 487 -5.09 -18.71 45.08
CA ASN A 487 -4.05 -18.44 46.07
C ASN A 487 -2.60 -18.76 45.60
N SER A 488 -2.44 -19.44 44.46
CA SER A 488 -1.13 -19.82 43.91
C SER A 488 -0.60 -18.85 42.83
N SER A 489 -1.40 -17.88 42.41
CA SER A 489 -1.03 -16.87 41.42
C SER A 489 -0.86 -15.50 42.10
N ASN A 490 0.35 -14.94 42.03
CA ASN A 490 0.67 -13.59 42.53
C ASN A 490 0.03 -12.51 41.66
N ILE A 491 -1.30 -12.40 41.70
CA ILE A 491 -2.07 -11.36 41.00
C ILE A 491 -2.56 -10.37 42.06
N SER A 492 -2.11 -9.12 41.98
CA SER A 492 -2.47 -8.08 42.94
C SER A 492 -3.76 -7.38 42.50
N ILE A 493 -4.62 -7.02 43.46
CA ILE A 493 -5.99 -6.45 43.30
C ILE A 493 -6.00 -5.04 42.65
N ARG A 494 -4.91 -4.61 42.01
CA ARG A 494 -4.80 -3.31 41.33
C ARG A 494 -4.69 -3.39 39.80
N ASP A 495 -4.72 -4.59 39.23
CA ASP A 495 -4.67 -4.75 37.77
C ASP A 495 -6.08 -4.75 37.14
N SER A 496 -6.21 -4.12 35.98
CA SER A 496 -7.49 -3.82 35.32
C SER A 496 -8.15 -5.03 34.66
N ILE A 497 -9.49 -5.00 34.63
CA ILE A 497 -10.42 -6.09 34.24
C ILE A 497 -10.17 -6.69 32.84
N SER A 498 -9.42 -6.03 31.95
CA SER A 498 -9.09 -6.55 30.62
C SER A 498 -8.07 -7.70 30.61
N THR A 499 -7.60 -8.15 31.78
CA THR A 499 -6.60 -9.22 31.95
C THR A 499 -7.07 -10.37 32.85
N LEU A 500 -8.36 -10.36 33.23
CA LEU A 500 -9.12 -11.51 33.72
C LEU A 500 -9.87 -12.12 32.53
#